data_AF-A0A0F9WV40-F1
#
_entry.id   AF-A0A0F9WV40-F1
#
_cell.length_a   1.000
_cell.length_b   1.000
_cell.length_c   1.000
_cell.angle_alpha   90.00
_cell.angle_beta   90.00
_cell.angle_gamma   90.00
#
_symmetry.space_group_name_H-M   'P 1'
#
loop_
_entity.id
_entity.type
_entity.pdbx_description
1 polymer ?
#
loop_
_entity_poly.entity_id
_entity_poly.type
_entity_poly.pdbx_seq_one_letter_code
_entity_poly.pdbx_strand_id
1 'polypeptide(L)'
;MSDIEHLQGRILAALERASRGADKLAVAKDEIPDLSQDLAQERAVNVELAEQVEALKKRLADETSHLRAELATAQAQNNSADAARTQTEKLDMELQRVRRANAQLAEACAALREANAEGVGDAGLINVALQAELDAVHAARRADVAEADAILSVLTPLVPTAEESA
;
A
#
# COMPACT_ATOMS: atom_id res chain seq x y z
N MET A 1 82.36 -46.63 -35.00
CA MET A 1 81.33 -46.85 -36.03
C MET A 1 80.08 -47.52 -35.46
N SER A 2 80.19 -48.50 -34.54
CA SER A 2 79.01 -49.14 -33.88
C SER A 2 78.12 -48.20 -33.06
N ASP A 3 78.69 -47.18 -32.40
CA ASP A 3 77.90 -46.27 -31.54
C ASP A 3 76.96 -45.37 -32.36
N ILE A 4 77.35 -45.04 -33.59
CA ILE A 4 76.53 -44.25 -34.51
C ILE A 4 75.36 -45.09 -35.01
N GLU A 5 75.57 -46.37 -35.34
CA GLU A 5 74.51 -47.28 -35.76
C GLU A 5 73.51 -47.57 -34.63
N HIS A 6 74.00 -47.73 -33.39
CA HIS A 6 73.14 -47.89 -32.21
C HIS A 6 72.31 -46.63 -31.91
N LEU A 7 72.90 -45.43 -32.05
CA LEU A 7 72.18 -44.16 -31.93
C LEU A 7 71.16 -43.99 -33.06
N GLN A 8 71.49 -44.35 -34.30
CA GLN A 8 70.59 -44.32 -35.44
C GLN A 8 69.40 -45.28 -35.25
N GLY A 9 69.63 -46.51 -34.77
CA GLY A 9 68.56 -47.46 -34.46
C GLY A 9 67.65 -46.98 -33.33
N ARG A 10 68.20 -46.34 -32.30
CA ARG A 10 67.42 -45.72 -31.21
C ARG A 10 66.61 -44.51 -31.69
N ILE A 11 67.16 -43.70 -32.59
CA ILE A 11 66.45 -42.56 -33.19
C ILE A 11 65.30 -43.06 -34.08
N LEU A 12 65.53 -44.08 -34.92
CA LEU A 12 64.49 -44.72 -35.72
C LEU A 12 63.36 -45.28 -34.84
N ALA A 13 63.70 -46.00 -33.77
CA ALA A 13 62.71 -46.53 -32.83
C ALA A 13 61.96 -45.43 -32.04
N ALA A 14 62.61 -44.30 -31.78
CA ALA A 14 61.96 -43.14 -31.16
C ALA A 14 61.02 -42.42 -32.14
N LEU A 15 61.42 -42.29 -33.40
CA LEU A 15 60.62 -41.70 -34.48
C LEU A 15 59.40 -42.56 -34.80
N GLU A 16 59.54 -43.89 -34.90
CA GLU A 16 58.40 -44.78 -35.09
C GLU A 16 57.41 -44.72 -33.92
N ARG A 17 57.92 -44.60 -32.69
CA ARG A 17 57.08 -44.45 -31.49
C ARG A 17 56.37 -43.10 -31.47
N ALA A 18 57.05 -42.03 -31.88
CA ALA A 18 56.46 -40.71 -32.02
C ALA A 18 55.39 -40.70 -33.12
N SER A 19 55.63 -41.36 -34.27
CA SER A 19 54.65 -41.53 -35.34
C SER A 19 53.42 -42.27 -34.84
N ARG A 20 53.59 -43.43 -34.21
CA ARG A 20 52.46 -44.20 -33.63
C ARG A 20 51.74 -43.44 -32.53
N GLY A 21 52.45 -42.62 -31.76
CA GLY A 21 51.87 -41.73 -30.76
C GLY A 21 51.04 -40.61 -31.39
N ALA A 22 51.53 -40.03 -32.49
CA ALA A 22 50.81 -39.02 -33.26
C ALA A 22 49.57 -39.61 -33.94
N ASP A 23 49.66 -40.83 -34.51
CA ASP A 23 48.53 -41.52 -35.12
C ASP A 23 47.44 -41.83 -34.08
N LYS A 24 47.83 -42.31 -32.89
CA LYS A 24 46.89 -42.53 -31.77
C LYS A 24 46.25 -41.25 -31.28
N LEU A 25 47.00 -40.14 -31.25
CA LEU A 25 46.47 -38.83 -30.86
C LEU A 25 45.51 -38.27 -31.92
N ALA A 26 45.78 -38.52 -33.21
CA ALA A 26 44.89 -38.14 -34.31
C ALA A 26 43.57 -38.90 -34.24
N VAL A 27 43.62 -40.22 -34.06
CA VAL A 27 42.40 -41.05 -33.87
C VAL A 27 41.61 -40.62 -32.63
N ALA A 28 42.29 -40.39 -31.49
CA ALA A 28 41.64 -39.92 -30.28
C ALA A 28 41.02 -38.51 -30.44
N LYS A 29 41.59 -37.65 -31.30
CA LYS A 29 41.02 -36.33 -31.62
C LYS A 29 39.78 -36.44 -32.51
N ASP A 30 39.78 -37.37 -33.46
CA ASP A 30 38.63 -37.63 -34.34
C ASP A 30 37.47 -38.32 -33.59
N GLU A 31 37.75 -39.04 -32.50
CA GLU A 31 36.76 -39.62 -31.59
C GLU A 31 36.13 -38.60 -30.61
N ILE A 32 36.65 -37.38 -30.52
CA ILE A 32 36.05 -36.33 -29.69
C ILE A 32 34.88 -35.71 -30.45
N PRO A 33 33.64 -35.83 -29.96
CA PRO A 33 32.50 -35.19 -30.61
C PRO A 33 32.65 -33.66 -30.58
N ASP A 34 32.36 -33.02 -31.71
CA ASP A 34 32.37 -31.57 -31.82
C ASP A 34 31.15 -30.95 -31.12
N LEU A 35 31.30 -30.68 -29.82
CA LEU A 35 30.27 -30.08 -28.96
C LEU A 35 30.11 -28.57 -29.19
N SER A 36 30.82 -27.97 -30.14
CA SER A 36 30.76 -26.53 -30.38
C SER A 36 29.36 -26.07 -30.83
N GLN A 37 28.66 -26.91 -31.58
CA GLN A 37 27.30 -26.63 -32.05
C GLN A 37 26.27 -26.68 -30.91
N ASP A 38 26.33 -27.70 -30.04
CA ASP A 38 25.45 -27.80 -28.87
C ASP A 38 25.71 -26.64 -27.89
N LEU A 39 26.97 -26.27 -27.67
CA LEU A 39 27.34 -25.13 -26.84
C LEU A 39 26.87 -23.79 -27.44
N ALA A 40 26.87 -23.64 -28.77
CA ALA A 40 26.31 -22.48 -29.43
C ALA A 40 24.78 -22.42 -29.29
N GLN A 41 24.10 -23.56 -29.42
CA GLN A 41 22.66 -23.67 -29.24
C GLN A 41 22.23 -23.34 -27.80
N GLU A 42 22.89 -23.93 -26.81
CA GLU A 42 22.65 -23.65 -25.38
C GLU A 42 22.89 -22.18 -25.03
N ARG A 43 23.92 -21.56 -25.61
CA ARG A 43 24.16 -20.11 -25.42
C ARG A 43 23.04 -19.27 -26.02
N ALA A 44 22.55 -19.63 -27.21
CA ALA A 44 21.43 -18.92 -27.84
C ALA A 44 20.15 -19.01 -26.99
N VAL A 45 19.82 -20.21 -26.50
CA VAL A 45 18.67 -20.42 -25.60
C VAL A 45 18.83 -19.66 -24.29
N ASN A 46 20.02 -19.65 -23.69
CA ASN A 46 20.27 -18.90 -22.46
C ASN A 46 20.10 -17.39 -22.64
N VAL A 47 20.50 -16.83 -23.79
CA VAL A 47 20.29 -15.40 -24.09
C VAL A 47 18.79 -15.11 -24.19
N GLU A 48 18.04 -15.91 -24.95
CA GLU A 48 16.59 -15.73 -25.08
C GLU A 48 15.89 -15.85 -23.73
N LEU A 49 16.25 -16.85 -22.91
CA LEU A 49 15.68 -17.04 -21.59
C LEU A 49 16.03 -15.87 -20.64
N ALA A 50 17.25 -15.34 -20.71
CA ALA A 50 17.66 -14.18 -19.93
C ALA A 50 16.84 -12.94 -20.33
N GLU A 51 16.61 -12.72 -21.62
CA GLU A 51 15.76 -11.63 -22.13
C GLU A 51 14.31 -11.79 -21.66
N GLN A 52 13.75 -13.00 -21.71
CA GLN A 52 12.41 -13.29 -21.20
C GLN A 52 12.30 -13.05 -19.70
N VAL A 53 13.30 -13.48 -18.92
CA VAL A 53 13.35 -13.25 -17.46
C VAL A 53 13.40 -11.77 -17.14
N GLU A 54 14.22 -10.98 -17.83
CA GLU A 54 14.27 -9.53 -17.62
C GLU A 54 12.97 -8.83 -18.03
N ALA A 55 12.33 -9.26 -19.12
CA ALA A 55 11.02 -8.75 -19.52
C ALA A 55 9.94 -9.06 -18.47
N LEU A 56 9.91 -10.29 -17.94
CA LEU A 56 8.99 -10.69 -16.87
C LEU A 56 9.25 -9.93 -15.57
N LYS A 57 10.52 -9.77 -15.18
CA LYS A 57 10.89 -8.96 -14.00
C LYS A 57 10.41 -7.52 -14.12
N LYS A 58 10.61 -6.91 -15.31
CA LYS A 58 10.13 -5.55 -15.56
C LYS A 58 8.62 -5.46 -15.45
N ARG A 59 7.89 -6.38 -16.08
CA ARG A 59 6.42 -6.44 -15.99
C ARG A 59 5.94 -6.61 -14.55
N LEU A 60 6.57 -7.49 -13.78
CA LEU A 60 6.23 -7.67 -12.36
C LEU A 60 6.55 -6.43 -11.52
N ALA A 61 7.64 -5.72 -11.81
CA ALA A 61 7.96 -4.45 -11.16
C ALA A 61 6.90 -3.39 -11.48
N ASP A 62 6.46 -3.30 -12.74
CA ASP A 62 5.42 -2.37 -13.16
C ASP A 62 4.07 -2.72 -12.50
N GLU A 63 3.65 -3.99 -12.54
CA GLU A 63 2.40 -4.47 -11.91
C GLU A 63 2.42 -4.27 -10.39
N THR A 64 3.53 -4.57 -9.72
CA THR A 64 3.65 -4.34 -8.27
C THR A 64 3.67 -2.86 -7.92
N SER A 65 4.24 -2.00 -8.77
CA SER A 65 4.17 -0.54 -8.57
C SER A 65 2.74 -0.02 -8.70
N HIS A 66 2.00 -0.53 -9.68
CA HIS A 66 0.60 -0.17 -9.92
C HIS A 66 -0.29 -0.61 -8.76
N LEU A 67 -0.19 -1.89 -8.34
CA LEU A 67 -0.95 -2.42 -7.21
C LEU A 67 -0.64 -1.69 -5.90
N ARG A 68 0.62 -1.25 -5.69
CA ARG A 68 0.97 -0.42 -4.53
C ARG A 68 0.31 0.96 -4.59
N ALA A 69 0.25 1.59 -5.76
CA ALA A 69 -0.43 2.86 -5.94
C ALA A 69 -1.94 2.72 -5.69
N GLU A 70 -2.58 1.68 -6.23
CA GLU A 70 -4.00 1.37 -5.99
C GLU A 70 -4.28 1.06 -4.52
N LEU A 71 -3.39 0.31 -3.85
CA LEU A 71 -3.53 0.03 -2.43
C LEU A 71 -3.43 1.32 -1.60
N ALA A 72 -2.50 2.22 -1.94
CA ALA A 72 -2.35 3.50 -1.25
C ALA A 72 -3.60 4.39 -1.44
N THR A 73 -4.18 4.44 -2.65
CA THR A 73 -5.41 5.21 -2.89
C THR A 73 -6.61 4.58 -2.17
N ALA A 74 -6.76 3.26 -2.20
CA ALA A 74 -7.82 2.55 -1.47
C ALA A 74 -7.69 2.75 0.05
N GLN A 75 -6.48 2.71 0.60
CA GLN A 75 -6.23 2.99 2.02
C GLN A 75 -6.59 4.44 2.39
N ALA A 76 -6.23 5.42 1.55
CA ALA A 76 -6.60 6.81 1.76
C ALA A 76 -8.13 7.02 1.76
N GLN A 77 -8.84 6.35 0.84
CA GLN A 77 -10.31 6.38 0.79
C GLN A 77 -10.95 5.71 2.01
N ASN A 78 -10.39 4.61 2.50
CA ASN A 78 -10.92 3.93 3.67
C ASN A 78 -10.74 4.78 4.94
N ASN A 79 -9.55 5.37 5.10
CA ASN A 79 -9.27 6.27 6.22
C ASN A 79 -10.18 7.50 6.21
N SER A 80 -10.47 8.08 5.04
CA SER A 80 -11.41 9.21 4.94
C SER A 80 -12.85 8.80 5.21
N ALA A 81 -13.26 7.60 4.79
CA ALA A 81 -14.58 7.05 5.11
C ALA A 81 -14.75 6.79 6.62
N ASP A 82 -13.74 6.24 7.28
CA ASP A 82 -13.75 6.04 8.74
C ASP A 82 -13.81 7.38 9.48
N ALA A 83 -13.02 8.37 9.06
CA ALA A 83 -13.08 9.72 9.62
C ALA A 83 -14.48 10.35 9.47
N ALA A 84 -15.07 10.27 8.27
CA ALA A 84 -16.42 10.76 8.02
C ALA A 84 -17.46 10.06 8.91
N ARG A 85 -17.37 8.73 9.05
CA ARG A 85 -18.28 7.95 9.89
C ARG A 85 -18.21 8.37 11.37
N THR A 86 -17.01 8.53 11.92
CA THR A 86 -16.85 8.98 13.31
C THR A 86 -17.41 10.39 13.53
N GLN A 87 -17.34 11.25 12.51
CA GLN A 87 -17.89 12.60 12.60
C GLN A 87 -19.42 12.59 12.53
N THR A 88 -20.01 11.76 11.66
CA THR A 88 -21.48 11.57 11.62
C THR A 88 -22.01 11.02 12.94
N GLU A 89 -21.32 10.04 13.54
CA GLU A 89 -21.70 9.49 14.85
C GLU A 89 -21.69 10.56 15.95
N LYS A 90 -20.69 11.45 15.97
CA LYS A 90 -20.63 12.59 16.91
C LYS A 90 -21.80 13.57 16.69
N LEU A 91 -22.10 13.91 15.44
CA LEU A 91 -23.21 14.79 15.10
C LEU A 91 -24.55 14.20 15.55
N ASP A 92 -24.77 12.92 15.29
CA ASP A 92 -25.99 12.23 15.71
C ASP A 92 -26.16 12.25 17.23
N MET A 93 -25.08 12.06 18.00
CA MET A 93 -25.10 12.16 19.45
C MET A 93 -25.48 13.57 19.93
N GLU A 94 -24.90 14.62 19.35
CA GLU A 94 -25.23 16.00 19.73
C GLU A 94 -26.67 16.37 19.31
N LEU A 95 -27.16 15.94 18.14
CA LEU A 95 -28.55 16.13 17.73
C LEU A 95 -29.54 15.43 18.67
N GLN A 96 -29.23 14.20 19.10
CA GLN A 96 -30.04 13.51 20.12
C GLN A 96 -30.05 14.28 21.45
N ARG A 97 -28.91 14.86 21.84
CA ARG A 97 -28.79 15.68 23.04
C ARG A 97 -29.64 16.96 22.95
N VAL A 98 -29.62 17.64 21.80
CA VAL A 98 -30.49 18.81 21.54
C VAL A 98 -31.97 18.42 21.63
N ARG A 99 -32.37 17.31 21.01
CA ARG A 99 -33.76 16.83 21.07
C ARG A 99 -34.21 16.56 22.51
N ARG A 100 -33.36 15.93 23.32
CA ARG A 100 -33.64 15.67 24.74
C ARG A 100 -33.77 16.96 25.54
N ALA A 101 -32.84 17.89 25.38
CA ALA A 101 -32.87 19.16 26.12
C ALA A 101 -34.09 20.00 25.75
N ASN A 102 -34.47 20.03 24.47
CA ASN A 102 -35.69 20.71 24.01
C ASN A 102 -36.96 20.03 24.53
N ALA A 103 -37.00 18.70 24.64
CA ALA A 103 -38.13 17.99 25.26
C ALA A 103 -38.28 18.37 26.74
N GLN A 104 -37.16 18.43 27.48
CA GLN A 104 -37.15 18.86 28.88
C GLN A 104 -37.58 20.31 29.05
N LEU A 105 -37.14 21.21 28.16
CA LEU A 105 -37.58 22.60 28.13
C LEU A 105 -39.09 22.70 27.85
N ALA A 106 -39.61 21.93 26.89
CA ALA A 106 -41.04 21.91 26.58
C ALA A 106 -41.88 21.45 27.78
N GLU A 107 -41.43 20.42 28.50
CA GLU A 107 -42.05 19.93 29.74
C GLU A 107 -42.02 20.99 30.85
N ALA A 108 -40.87 21.62 31.09
CA ALA A 108 -40.74 22.68 32.09
C ALA A 108 -41.62 23.91 31.75
N CYS A 109 -41.72 24.29 30.47
CA CYS A 109 -42.63 25.34 30.04
C CYS A 109 -44.11 24.95 30.18
N ALA A 110 -44.46 23.67 30.03
CA ALA A 110 -45.82 23.19 30.27
C ALA A 110 -46.19 23.31 31.76
N ALA A 111 -45.32 22.83 32.65
CA ALA A 111 -45.51 22.93 34.10
C ALA A 111 -45.63 24.39 34.58
N LEU A 112 -44.81 25.30 34.02
CA LEU A 112 -44.92 26.74 34.31
C LEU A 112 -46.26 27.34 33.88
N ARG A 113 -46.79 26.94 32.71
CA ARG A 113 -48.08 27.43 32.23
C ARG A 113 -49.23 26.91 33.09
N GLU A 114 -49.16 25.67 33.53
CA GLU A 114 -50.13 25.06 34.45
C GLU A 114 -50.15 25.77 35.80
N ALA A 115 -48.98 25.94 36.44
CA ALA A 115 -48.86 26.67 37.71
C ALA A 115 -49.35 28.12 37.61
N ASN A 116 -49.01 28.81 36.50
CA ASN A 116 -49.51 30.16 36.25
C ASN A 116 -51.03 30.22 36.02
N ALA A 117 -51.62 29.21 35.37
CA ALA A 117 -53.07 29.12 35.18
C ALA A 117 -53.82 28.89 36.50
N GLU A 118 -53.21 28.16 37.43
CA GLU A 118 -53.71 27.99 38.81
C GLU A 118 -53.47 29.23 39.70
N GLY A 119 -52.73 30.23 39.19
CA GLY A 119 -52.33 31.42 39.95
C GLY A 119 -51.27 31.15 41.01
N VAL A 120 -50.63 29.98 40.98
CA VAL A 120 -49.57 29.59 41.90
C VAL A 120 -48.23 29.97 41.28
N GLY A 121 -47.71 31.14 41.67
CA GLY A 121 -46.36 31.56 41.28
C GLY A 121 -45.30 30.72 41.98
N ASP A 122 -44.83 29.65 41.34
CA ASP A 122 -43.77 28.78 41.87
C ASP A 122 -42.38 29.20 41.38
N ALA A 123 -41.61 29.83 42.27
CA ALA A 123 -40.22 30.23 42.00
C ALA A 123 -39.29 29.03 41.72
N GLY A 124 -39.59 27.84 42.24
CA GLY A 124 -38.87 26.61 41.96
C GLY A 124 -39.04 26.17 40.51
N LEU A 125 -40.27 26.19 39.99
CA LEU A 125 -40.54 25.88 38.57
C LEU A 125 -39.87 26.88 37.62
N ILE A 126 -39.81 28.16 38.00
CA ILE A 126 -39.09 29.18 37.21
C ILE A 126 -37.61 28.83 37.12
N ASN A 127 -36.97 28.46 38.23
CA ASN A 127 -35.57 28.05 38.25
C ASN A 127 -35.33 26.78 37.42
N VAL A 128 -36.23 25.80 37.49
CA VAL A 128 -36.15 24.56 36.68
C VAL A 128 -36.26 24.87 35.20
N ALA A 129 -37.21 25.73 34.79
CA ALA A 129 -37.36 26.12 33.39
C ALA A 129 -36.15 26.92 32.88
N LEU A 130 -35.61 27.83 33.68
CA LEU A 130 -34.41 28.59 33.33
C LEU A 130 -33.19 27.67 33.16
N GLN A 131 -33.05 26.67 34.05
CA GLN A 131 -32.00 25.67 33.92
C GLN A 131 -32.18 24.83 32.65
N ALA A 132 -33.41 24.39 32.35
CA ALA A 132 -33.72 23.66 31.13
C ALA A 132 -33.45 24.50 29.87
N GLU A 133 -33.69 25.81 29.92
CA GLU A 133 -33.39 26.74 28.82
C GLU A 133 -31.87 26.86 28.60
N LEU A 134 -31.09 27.06 29.66
CA LEU A 134 -29.63 27.06 29.58
C LEU A 134 -29.09 25.74 29.03
N ASP A 135 -29.62 24.61 29.48
CA ASP A 135 -29.22 23.28 29.00
C ASP A 135 -29.56 23.08 27.52
N ALA A 136 -30.72 23.58 27.07
CA ALA A 136 -31.12 23.56 25.65
C ALA A 136 -30.21 24.44 24.79
N VAL A 137 -29.91 25.68 25.22
CA VAL A 137 -29.01 26.60 24.51
C VAL A 137 -27.60 26.02 24.43
N HIS A 138 -27.08 25.47 25.53
CA HIS A 138 -25.78 24.81 25.53
C HIS A 138 -25.74 23.56 24.64
N ALA A 139 -26.82 22.78 24.60
CA ALA A 139 -26.92 21.65 23.68
C ALA A 139 -26.92 22.10 22.22
N ALA A 140 -27.71 23.12 21.87
CA ALA A 140 -27.75 23.68 20.53
C ALA A 140 -26.37 24.18 20.10
N ARG A 141 -25.69 24.95 20.97
CA ARG A 141 -24.36 25.46 20.68
C ARG A 141 -23.32 24.37 20.44
N ARG A 142 -23.38 23.25 21.19
CA ARG A 142 -22.49 22.10 20.96
C ARG A 142 -22.76 21.42 19.63
N ALA A 143 -24.03 21.26 19.25
CA ALA A 143 -24.39 20.72 17.96
C ALA A 143 -23.87 21.61 16.81
N ASP A 144 -24.03 22.93 16.92
CA ASP A 144 -23.51 23.88 15.92
C ASP A 144 -21.98 23.78 15.76
N VAL A 145 -21.25 23.66 16.88
CA VAL A 145 -19.78 23.50 16.85
C VAL A 145 -19.40 22.17 16.21
N ALA A 146 -20.08 21.07 16.57
CA ALA A 146 -19.84 19.77 15.96
C ALA A 146 -20.12 19.78 14.45
N GLU A 147 -21.16 20.50 14.00
CA GLU A 147 -21.49 20.69 12.59
C GLU A 147 -20.41 21.49 11.87
N ALA A 148 -19.97 22.61 12.45
CA ALA A 148 -18.86 23.39 11.91
C ALA A 148 -17.57 22.57 11.80
N ASP A 149 -17.23 21.79 12.82
CA ASP A 149 -16.06 20.89 12.80
C ASP A 149 -16.20 19.82 11.71
N ALA A 150 -17.42 19.29 11.49
CA ALA A 150 -17.67 18.33 10.42
C ALA A 150 -17.46 18.95 9.04
N ILE A 151 -18.00 20.14 8.81
CA ILE A 151 -17.83 20.88 7.56
C ILE A 151 -16.34 21.20 7.34
N LEU A 152 -15.64 21.68 8.37
CA LEU A 152 -14.21 21.96 8.29
C LEU A 152 -13.41 20.71 7.95
N SER A 153 -13.72 19.56 8.55
CA SER A 153 -13.02 18.30 8.24
C SER A 153 -13.13 17.88 6.76
N VAL A 154 -14.23 18.23 6.09
CA VAL A 154 -14.44 17.97 4.66
C VAL A 154 -13.75 19.02 3.79
N LEU A 155 -13.77 20.29 4.20
CA LEU A 155 -13.23 21.40 3.42
C LEU A 155 -11.71 21.54 3.53
N THR A 156 -11.11 21.32 4.70
CA THR A 156 -9.66 21.44 4.94
C THR A 156 -8.81 20.66 3.93
N PRO A 157 -9.08 19.39 3.61
CA PRO A 157 -8.28 18.66 2.61
C PRO A 157 -8.49 19.13 1.16
N LEU A 158 -9.53 19.93 0.87
CA LEU A 158 -9.79 20.49 -0.46
C LEU A 158 -9.14 21.87 -0.67
N VAL A 159 -8.63 22.50 0.39
CA VAL A 159 -7.90 23.75 0.29
C VAL A 159 -6.46 23.43 -0.08
N PRO A 160 -5.96 23.88 -1.25
CA PRO A 160 -4.54 23.75 -1.56
C PRO A 160 -3.74 24.46 -0.46
N THR A 161 -2.84 23.74 0.20
CA THR A 161 -1.89 24.38 1.11
C THR A 161 -1.03 25.31 0.26
N ALA A 162 -0.86 26.55 0.70
CA ALA A 162 -0.13 27.59 -0.04
C ALA A 162 1.34 27.23 -0.34
N GLU A 163 1.85 26.10 0.16
CA GLU A 163 3.19 25.58 -0.09
C GLU A 163 3.31 24.75 -1.39
N GLU A 164 2.20 24.29 -2.00
CA GLU A 164 2.24 23.52 -3.25
C GLU A 164 2.20 24.39 -4.53
N SER A 165 2.12 25.71 -4.38
CA SER A 165 1.99 26.68 -5.48
C SER A 165 3.17 27.65 -5.64
N ALA A 166 4.30 27.39 -4.98
CA ALA A 166 5.54 28.18 -5.07
C ALA A 166 6.71 27.31 -5.54
#